data_AF-A0A7S2KVL1-F1
#
_entry.id   AF-A0A7S2KVL1-F1
#
_cell.length_a   1.000
_cell.length_b   1.000
_cell.length_c   1.000
_cell.angle_alpha   90.00
_cell.angle_beta   90.00
_cell.angle_gamma   90.00
#
_symmetry.space_group_name_H-M   'P 1'
#
loop_
_entity.id
_entity.type
_entity.pdbx_description
1 polymer ?
#
loop_
_entity_poly.entity_id
_entity_poly.type
_entity_poly.pdbx_seq_one_letter_code
_entity_poly.pdbx_strand_id
1 'polypeptide(L)'
;YAEALWTKLLAVDLDAEESKKTAFAMISMLEKVDEPHKCAAWAVDPYCHSKNAKNLMSLAYEKLGWQEFQKGVRAKGKSESSKKIQLAIKYYEKYKELAMFVGNMTHVNDAETKIARSKCLDPLNEDETKQDLPRLRAAFEQDPSSLNFSNLVMGLRLEGHQIEIERRTAKEIVKNKRILGPMHPYTMELELGIKGLMVRRVNMLEEGNDDIWAHRLVRHEGEGNRCVITPMTTSHDFPGGKDYQGDGKEFTITMDEFIDKFNLCKGTPVMCIGLKSSKGAQLNGKIGDIRDYNEETQRYAIHFQDKALKPASVKMNNLQVVFGLTSTE
;
A
#
# COMPACT_ATOMS: atom_id res chain seq x y z
N TYR A 1 31.08 -11.53 15.50
CA TYR A 1 30.24 -12.57 14.86
C TYR A 1 28.84 -12.04 14.54
N ALA A 2 28.10 -11.47 15.50
CA ALA A 2 26.80 -10.85 15.22
C ALA A 2 26.86 -9.76 14.12
N GLU A 3 27.89 -8.92 14.12
CA GLU A 3 28.15 -7.96 13.03
C GLU A 3 28.39 -8.65 11.68
N ALA A 4 29.08 -9.79 11.65
CA ALA A 4 29.29 -10.55 10.41
C ALA A 4 27.98 -11.18 9.91
N LEU A 5 27.13 -11.68 10.81
CA LEU A 5 25.78 -12.12 10.47
C LEU A 5 24.90 -10.97 9.99
N TRP A 6 25.04 -9.77 10.57
CA TRP A 6 24.35 -8.57 10.13
C TRP A 6 24.78 -8.15 8.72
N THR A 7 26.09 -8.09 8.46
CA THR A 7 26.63 -7.84 7.12
C THR A 7 26.14 -8.90 6.12
N LYS A 8 26.08 -10.17 6.53
CA LYS A 8 25.49 -11.23 5.70
C LYS A 8 24.00 -11.00 5.47
N LEU A 9 23.24 -10.61 6.50
CA LEU A 9 21.81 -10.31 6.38
C LEU A 9 21.55 -9.17 5.40
N LEU A 10 22.39 -8.12 5.42
CA LEU A 10 22.33 -7.02 4.45
C LEU A 10 22.69 -7.46 3.03
N ALA A 11 23.62 -8.41 2.87
CA ALA A 11 24.06 -8.91 1.58
C ALA A 11 23.09 -9.92 0.93
N VAL A 12 22.27 -10.60 1.73
CA VAL A 12 21.37 -11.69 1.29
C VAL A 12 19.96 -11.19 0.94
N ASP A 13 19.77 -9.88 0.74
CA ASP A 13 18.45 -9.29 0.40
C ASP A 13 17.84 -9.78 -0.94
N LEU A 14 18.54 -10.66 -1.68
CA LEU A 14 18.05 -11.32 -2.90
C LEU A 14 17.48 -12.74 -2.69
N ASP A 15 17.82 -13.42 -1.58
CA ASP A 15 17.27 -14.74 -1.22
C ASP A 15 16.51 -14.67 0.10
N ALA A 16 15.17 -14.69 0.00
CA ALA A 16 14.29 -14.58 1.16
C ALA A 16 14.47 -15.72 2.18
N GLU A 17 14.74 -16.95 1.73
CA GLU A 17 14.86 -18.10 2.64
C GLU A 17 16.24 -18.12 3.33
N GLU A 18 17.31 -17.76 2.63
CA GLU A 18 18.62 -17.62 3.27
C GLU A 18 18.65 -16.42 4.24
N SER A 19 18.01 -15.30 3.88
CA SER A 19 17.88 -14.14 4.76
C SER A 19 17.11 -14.50 6.05
N LYS A 20 16.00 -15.26 5.92
CA LYS A 20 15.22 -15.76 7.06
C LYS A 20 16.05 -16.65 7.99
N LYS A 21 16.79 -17.62 7.43
CA LYS A 21 17.69 -18.50 8.20
C LYS A 21 18.77 -17.69 8.93
N THR A 22 19.35 -16.69 8.26
CA THR A 22 20.37 -15.81 8.83
C THR A 22 19.81 -14.99 10.00
N ALA A 23 18.59 -14.44 9.87
CA ALA A 23 17.93 -13.71 10.94
C ALA A 23 17.68 -14.58 12.18
N PHE A 24 17.17 -15.82 12.02
CA PHE A 24 16.98 -16.73 13.15
C PHE A 24 18.30 -17.16 13.80
N ALA A 25 19.34 -17.43 13.01
CA ALA A 25 20.66 -17.74 13.55
C ALA A 25 21.22 -16.56 14.37
N MET A 26 21.01 -15.33 13.89
CA MET A 26 21.42 -14.12 14.59
C MET A 26 20.67 -13.93 15.90
N ILE A 27 19.33 -14.08 15.90
CA ILE A 27 18.50 -13.99 17.11
C ILE A 27 18.94 -15.04 18.13
N SER A 28 19.03 -16.32 17.73
CA SER A 28 19.41 -17.42 18.64
C SER A 28 20.80 -17.23 19.24
N MET A 29 21.73 -16.64 18.50
CA MET A 29 23.05 -16.33 19.03
C MET A 29 23.03 -15.12 19.97
N LEU A 30 22.31 -14.07 19.62
CA LEU A 30 22.21 -12.87 20.45
C LEU A 30 21.50 -13.17 21.77
N GLU A 31 20.48 -14.03 21.78
CA GLU A 31 19.82 -14.53 22.99
C GLU A 31 20.79 -15.29 23.91
N LYS A 32 21.67 -16.13 23.34
CA LYS A 32 22.72 -16.84 24.13
C LYS A 32 23.75 -15.89 24.74
N VAL A 33 24.01 -14.77 24.06
CA VAL A 33 24.97 -13.75 24.51
C VAL A 33 24.34 -12.80 25.52
N ASP A 34 23.01 -12.54 25.45
CA ASP A 34 22.29 -11.67 26.37
C ASP A 34 22.13 -12.25 27.79
N GLU A 35 22.55 -13.50 28.00
CA GLU A 35 22.65 -14.11 29.34
C GLU A 35 23.90 -13.56 30.08
N PRO A 36 23.74 -12.70 31.11
CA PRO A 36 24.84 -11.88 31.67
C PRO A 36 26.00 -12.66 32.30
N HIS A 37 25.83 -13.96 32.50
CA HIS A 37 26.72 -14.84 33.24
C HIS A 37 27.60 -15.73 32.35
N LYS A 38 27.46 -15.66 31.02
CA LYS A 38 28.17 -16.58 30.09
C LYS A 38 29.33 -15.99 29.30
N CYS A 39 29.58 -14.68 29.36
CA CYS A 39 30.68 -14.05 28.61
C CYS A 39 31.61 -13.25 29.53
N ALA A 40 32.84 -13.72 29.73
CA ALA A 40 33.84 -13.04 30.58
C ALA A 40 34.20 -11.61 30.09
N ALA A 41 33.98 -11.31 28.80
CA ALA A 41 34.18 -9.98 28.23
C ALA A 41 33.13 -8.94 28.68
N TRP A 42 32.00 -9.38 29.25
CA TRP A 42 30.93 -8.49 29.74
C TRP A 42 31.24 -7.84 31.09
N ALA A 43 32.29 -8.29 31.79
CA ALA A 43 32.62 -7.80 33.13
C ALA A 43 33.05 -6.32 33.17
N VAL A 44 33.35 -5.70 32.00
CA VAL A 44 33.85 -4.31 31.92
C VAL A 44 32.72 -3.28 31.77
N ASP A 45 31.69 -3.58 30.97
CA ASP A 45 30.47 -2.76 30.85
C ASP A 45 29.30 -3.63 30.31
N PRO A 46 28.56 -4.31 31.22
CA PRO A 46 27.45 -5.18 30.84
C PRO A 46 26.31 -4.44 30.11
N TYR A 47 26.18 -3.13 30.36
CA TYR A 47 25.04 -2.35 29.91
C TYR A 47 25.16 -1.94 28.44
N CYS A 48 26.36 -1.53 28.00
CA CYS A 48 26.60 -1.20 26.59
C CYS A 48 26.47 -2.42 25.66
N HIS A 49 26.95 -3.60 26.09
CA HIS A 49 26.89 -4.80 25.25
C HIS A 49 25.47 -5.36 25.08
N SER A 50 24.65 -5.34 26.13
CA SER A 50 23.23 -5.72 26.02
C SER A 50 22.46 -4.78 25.09
N LYS A 51 22.74 -3.46 25.11
CA LYS A 51 22.11 -2.51 24.18
C LYS A 51 22.43 -2.79 22.72
N ASN A 52 23.70 -3.02 22.38
CA ASN A 52 24.07 -3.31 21.00
C ASN A 52 23.49 -4.63 20.50
N ALA A 53 23.52 -5.67 21.35
CA ALA A 53 22.89 -6.96 21.05
C ALA A 53 21.39 -6.81 20.78
N LYS A 54 20.67 -6.11 21.66
CA LYS A 54 19.22 -5.87 21.51
C LYS A 54 18.88 -4.99 20.31
N ASN A 55 19.73 -4.02 19.99
CA ASN A 55 19.55 -3.22 18.77
C ASN A 55 19.66 -4.10 17.52
N LEU A 56 20.66 -4.98 17.43
CA LEU A 56 20.77 -5.93 16.32
C LEU A 56 19.60 -6.92 16.29
N MET A 57 19.18 -7.47 17.43
CA MET A 57 18.00 -8.33 17.50
C MET A 57 16.75 -7.62 16.98
N SER A 58 16.56 -6.34 17.35
CA SER A 58 15.42 -5.53 16.91
C SER A 58 15.36 -5.47 15.38
N LEU A 59 16.50 -5.27 14.71
CA LEU A 59 16.60 -5.21 13.26
C LEU A 59 16.36 -6.57 12.58
N ALA A 60 16.76 -7.69 13.19
CA ALA A 60 16.40 -9.01 12.66
C ALA A 60 14.90 -9.29 12.74
N TYR A 61 14.24 -8.89 13.84
CA TYR A 61 12.79 -9.01 13.95
C TYR A 61 12.06 -8.11 12.94
N GLU A 62 12.57 -6.91 12.67
CA GLU A 62 12.06 -6.06 11.60
C GLU A 62 12.10 -6.78 10.25
N LYS A 63 13.24 -7.37 9.88
CA LYS A 63 13.39 -8.13 8.63
C LYS A 63 12.46 -9.34 8.56
N LEU A 64 12.33 -10.12 9.64
CA LEU A 64 11.40 -11.26 9.71
C LEU A 64 9.95 -10.81 9.54
N GLY A 65 9.57 -9.71 10.20
CA GLY A 65 8.25 -9.10 10.04
C GLY A 65 7.98 -8.70 8.59
N TRP A 66 8.94 -8.07 7.93
CA TRP A 66 8.81 -7.67 6.54
C TRP A 66 8.62 -8.86 5.59
N GLN A 67 9.36 -9.95 5.80
CA GLN A 67 9.22 -11.15 4.98
C GLN A 67 7.85 -11.83 5.13
N GLU A 68 7.37 -12.04 6.35
CA GLU A 68 6.05 -12.64 6.55
C GLU A 68 4.93 -11.70 6.08
N PHE A 69 5.11 -10.39 6.23
CA PHE A 69 4.19 -9.39 5.67
C PHE A 69 4.09 -9.52 4.15
N GLN A 70 5.22 -9.58 3.43
CA GLN A 70 5.25 -9.78 1.99
C GLN A 70 4.58 -11.11 1.57
N LYS A 71 4.85 -12.19 2.31
CA LYS A 71 4.19 -13.50 2.08
C LYS A 71 2.68 -13.40 2.29
N GLY A 72 2.24 -12.68 3.31
CA GLY A 72 0.81 -12.46 3.59
C GLY A 72 0.12 -11.65 2.51
N VAL A 73 0.73 -10.57 2.04
CA VAL A 73 0.20 -9.74 0.94
C VAL A 73 0.10 -10.53 -0.38
N ARG A 74 0.97 -11.51 -0.61
CA ARG A 74 1.01 -12.33 -1.83
C ARG A 74 0.21 -13.64 -1.75
N ALA A 75 -0.31 -14.01 -0.58
CA ALA A 75 -1.02 -15.27 -0.41
C ALA A 75 -2.36 -15.26 -1.15
N LYS A 76 -2.65 -16.31 -1.94
CA LYS A 76 -3.88 -16.45 -2.73
C LYS A 76 -5.17 -16.67 -1.90
N GLY A 77 -5.07 -16.82 -0.57
CA GLY A 77 -6.24 -17.10 0.30
C GLY A 77 -6.28 -16.23 1.55
N LYS A 78 -7.47 -15.74 1.93
CA LYS A 78 -7.69 -14.85 3.09
C LYS A 78 -7.12 -15.43 4.39
N SER A 79 -7.34 -16.73 4.68
CA SER A 79 -6.85 -17.36 5.91
C SER A 79 -5.32 -17.43 5.97
N GLU A 80 -4.66 -17.83 4.88
CA GLU A 80 -3.20 -17.89 4.84
C GLU A 80 -2.58 -16.49 4.88
N SER A 81 -3.16 -15.55 4.12
CA SER A 81 -2.78 -14.13 4.15
C SER A 81 -2.83 -13.57 5.58
N SER A 82 -3.95 -13.77 6.27
CA SER A 82 -4.14 -13.34 7.66
C SER A 82 -3.12 -13.98 8.61
N LYS A 83 -2.91 -15.30 8.54
CA LYS A 83 -1.90 -15.98 9.38
C LYS A 83 -0.50 -15.38 9.24
N LYS A 84 -0.11 -15.08 8.01
CA LYS A 84 1.20 -14.48 7.68
C LYS A 84 1.31 -13.04 8.18
N ILE A 85 0.25 -12.25 8.01
CA ILE A 85 0.19 -10.87 8.50
C ILE A 85 0.21 -10.83 10.04
N GLN A 86 -0.54 -11.71 10.71
CA GLN A 86 -0.52 -11.84 12.17
C GLN A 86 0.86 -12.25 12.68
N LEU A 87 1.56 -13.13 11.98
CA LEU A 87 2.93 -13.48 12.32
C LEU A 87 3.89 -12.28 12.13
N ALA A 88 3.70 -11.50 11.08
CA ALA A 88 4.47 -10.27 10.86
C ALA A 88 4.25 -9.25 11.99
N ILE A 89 2.99 -9.05 12.43
CA ILE A 89 2.64 -8.19 13.57
C ILE A 89 3.40 -8.62 14.82
N LYS A 90 3.41 -9.92 15.14
CA LYS A 90 4.16 -10.44 16.30
C LYS A 90 5.65 -10.13 16.23
N TYR A 91 6.26 -10.23 15.05
CA TYR A 91 7.67 -9.85 14.87
C TYR A 91 7.88 -8.35 15.01
N TYR A 92 6.99 -7.51 14.46
CA TYR A 92 7.09 -6.07 14.65
C TYR A 92 6.84 -5.62 16.10
N GLU A 93 6.00 -6.31 16.86
CA GLU A 93 5.84 -6.08 18.30
C GLU A 93 7.13 -6.38 19.06
N LYS A 94 7.84 -7.46 18.70
CA LYS A 94 9.17 -7.76 19.26
C LYS A 94 10.23 -6.74 18.85
N TYR A 95 10.22 -6.29 17.61
CA TYR A 95 11.05 -5.18 17.14
C TYR A 95 10.80 -3.92 17.98
N LYS A 96 9.54 -3.54 18.19
CA LYS A 96 9.13 -2.41 19.03
C LYS A 96 9.64 -2.54 20.47
N GLU A 97 9.41 -3.68 21.10
CA GLU A 97 9.81 -3.95 22.50
C GLU A 97 11.32 -3.76 22.68
N LEU A 98 12.12 -4.36 21.79
CA LEU A 98 13.58 -4.25 21.83
C LEU A 98 14.07 -2.84 21.52
N ALA A 99 13.47 -2.16 20.54
CA ALA A 99 13.77 -0.76 20.23
C ALA A 99 13.51 0.17 21.42
N MET A 100 12.39 -0.04 22.12
CA MET A 100 12.05 0.70 23.33
C MET A 100 13.06 0.43 24.46
N PHE A 101 13.48 -0.83 24.65
CA PHE A 101 14.49 -1.18 25.65
C PHE A 101 15.82 -0.43 25.43
N VAL A 102 16.27 -0.31 24.19
CA VAL A 102 17.53 0.38 23.88
C VAL A 102 17.40 1.91 23.81
N GLY A 103 16.17 2.44 23.94
CA GLY A 103 15.87 3.88 23.85
C GLY A 103 15.87 4.43 22.42
N ASN A 104 15.71 3.58 21.40
CA ASN A 104 15.68 4.00 20.00
C ASN A 104 14.24 4.32 19.55
N MET A 105 13.80 5.55 19.83
CA MET A 105 12.43 6.00 19.53
C MET A 105 12.11 6.02 18.03
N THR A 106 13.11 6.22 17.17
CA THR A 106 12.92 6.13 15.71
C THR A 106 12.45 4.73 15.30
N HIS A 107 13.10 3.69 15.84
CA HIS A 107 12.72 2.30 15.58
C HIS A 107 11.36 1.94 16.20
N VAL A 108 11.03 2.50 17.36
CA VAL A 108 9.69 2.33 17.98
C VAL A 108 8.59 2.86 17.04
N ASN A 109 8.74 4.09 16.53
CA ASN A 109 7.77 4.71 15.63
C ASN A 109 7.64 3.95 14.29
N ASP A 110 8.77 3.47 13.75
CA ASP A 110 8.80 2.62 12.56
C ASP A 110 8.10 1.27 12.80
N ALA A 111 8.31 0.64 13.95
CA ALA A 111 7.63 -0.59 14.32
C ALA A 111 6.11 -0.39 14.44
N GLU A 112 5.66 0.68 15.10
CA GLU A 112 4.24 1.02 15.24
C GLU A 112 3.57 1.24 13.88
N THR A 113 4.27 1.92 12.97
CA THR A 113 3.86 2.11 11.58
C THR A 113 3.70 0.78 10.85
N LYS A 114 4.69 -0.11 10.97
CA LYS A 114 4.64 -1.44 10.35
C LYS A 114 3.52 -2.31 10.92
N ILE A 115 3.28 -2.25 12.24
CA ILE A 115 2.15 -2.93 12.91
C ILE A 115 0.83 -2.39 12.37
N ALA A 116 0.63 -1.07 12.38
CA ALA A 116 -0.58 -0.44 11.87
C ALA A 116 -0.85 -0.81 10.41
N ARG A 117 0.19 -0.71 9.55
CA ARG A 117 0.11 -1.12 8.14
C ARG A 117 -0.28 -2.59 7.98
N SER A 118 0.27 -3.46 8.82
CA SER A 118 0.00 -4.90 8.75
C SER A 118 -1.43 -5.21 9.19
N LYS A 119 -1.90 -4.60 10.28
CA LYS A 119 -3.30 -4.70 10.73
C LYS A 119 -4.29 -4.26 9.66
N CYS A 120 -4.02 -3.13 9.00
CA CYS A 120 -4.91 -2.63 7.95
C CYS A 120 -5.01 -3.58 6.73
N LEU A 121 -3.96 -4.38 6.49
CA LEU A 121 -3.88 -5.34 5.39
C LEU A 121 -4.38 -6.74 5.75
N ASP A 122 -4.70 -7.00 7.01
CA ASP A 122 -5.25 -8.29 7.43
C ASP A 122 -6.67 -8.43 6.86
N PRO A 123 -6.92 -9.38 5.94
CA PRO A 123 -8.22 -9.53 5.30
C PRO A 123 -9.32 -10.01 6.26
N LEU A 124 -8.97 -10.45 7.48
CA LEU A 124 -9.96 -10.77 8.52
C LEU A 124 -10.32 -9.57 9.39
N ASN A 125 -9.68 -8.41 9.16
CA ASN A 125 -9.79 -7.23 10.00
C ASN A 125 -10.29 -5.99 9.25
N GLU A 126 -11.02 -6.21 8.15
CA GLU A 126 -11.56 -5.14 7.29
C GLU A 126 -12.39 -4.09 8.06
N ASP A 127 -13.01 -4.47 9.19
CA ASP A 127 -13.77 -3.55 10.04
C ASP A 127 -12.90 -2.65 10.93
N GLU A 128 -11.71 -3.09 11.34
CA GLU A 128 -10.79 -2.30 12.18
C GLU A 128 -10.11 -1.21 11.34
N THR A 129 -9.80 -1.49 10.07
CA THR A 129 -9.23 -0.51 9.12
C THR A 129 -10.11 0.73 8.91
N LYS A 130 -11.44 0.54 8.85
CA LYS A 130 -12.41 1.65 8.77
C LYS A 130 -12.40 2.53 10.02
N GLN A 131 -12.20 1.93 11.19
CA GLN A 131 -12.16 2.66 12.47
C GLN A 131 -10.86 3.43 12.65
N ASP A 132 -9.76 2.97 12.05
CA ASP A 132 -8.45 3.61 12.16
C ASP A 132 -8.26 4.82 11.25
N LEU A 133 -8.99 4.94 10.13
CA LEU A 133 -8.77 6.05 9.18
C LEU A 133 -8.98 7.46 9.80
N PRO A 134 -10.02 7.73 10.62
CA PRO A 134 -10.12 8.99 11.36
C PRO A 134 -8.91 9.28 12.25
N ARG A 135 -8.38 8.25 12.93
CA ARG A 135 -7.18 8.36 13.77
C ARG A 135 -5.94 8.67 12.94
N LEU A 136 -5.76 8.02 11.78
CA LEU A 136 -4.66 8.31 10.87
C LEU A 136 -4.71 9.74 10.32
N ARG A 137 -5.91 10.24 10.00
CA ARG A 137 -6.09 11.64 9.60
C ARG A 137 -5.71 12.59 10.73
N ALA A 138 -6.21 12.35 11.94
CA ALA A 138 -5.90 13.18 13.11
C ALA A 138 -4.39 13.18 13.43
N ALA A 139 -3.73 12.01 13.36
CA ALA A 139 -2.29 11.90 13.58
C ALA A 139 -1.48 12.70 12.55
N PHE A 140 -1.86 12.64 11.26
CA PHE A 140 -1.22 13.44 10.22
C PHE A 140 -1.49 14.94 10.35
N GLU A 141 -2.70 15.32 10.78
CA GLU A 141 -3.05 16.73 11.05
C GLU A 141 -2.27 17.29 12.25
N GLN A 142 -2.03 16.47 13.28
CA GLN A 142 -1.25 16.83 14.45
C GLN A 142 0.26 16.87 14.16
N ASP A 143 0.76 15.91 13.39
CA ASP A 143 2.16 15.82 12.97
C ASP A 143 2.25 15.42 11.48
N PRO A 144 2.46 16.37 10.56
CA PRO A 144 2.54 16.10 9.13
C PRO A 144 3.92 15.55 8.71
N SER A 145 4.49 14.66 9.53
CA SER A 145 5.73 13.94 9.22
C SER A 145 5.54 12.97 8.06
N SER A 146 6.65 12.63 7.40
CA SER A 146 6.67 11.66 6.29
C SER A 146 6.10 10.29 6.70
N LEU A 147 6.30 9.92 7.96
CA LEU A 147 5.79 8.68 8.54
C LEU A 147 4.26 8.68 8.63
N ASN A 148 3.69 9.71 9.25
CA ASN A 148 2.23 9.83 9.38
C ASN A 148 1.57 10.01 8.00
N PHE A 149 2.24 10.70 7.08
CA PHE A 149 1.77 10.80 5.70
C PHE A 149 1.69 9.42 5.02
N SER A 150 2.76 8.63 5.12
CA SER A 150 2.80 7.26 4.57
C SER A 150 1.71 6.36 5.16
N ASN A 151 1.52 6.44 6.48
CA ASN A 151 0.45 5.71 7.17
C ASN A 151 -0.95 6.12 6.69
N LEU A 152 -1.20 7.43 6.57
CA LEU A 152 -2.45 7.96 6.06
C LEU A 152 -2.70 7.49 4.61
N VAL A 153 -1.69 7.59 3.73
CA VAL A 153 -1.79 7.13 2.33
C VAL A 153 -2.15 5.64 2.26
N MET A 154 -1.53 4.81 3.10
CA MET A 154 -1.84 3.38 3.16
C MET A 154 -3.28 3.13 3.64
N GLY A 155 -3.71 3.76 4.73
CA GLY A 155 -5.09 3.61 5.24
C GLY A 155 -6.12 4.09 4.22
N LEU A 156 -5.89 5.24 3.59
CA LEU A 156 -6.73 5.75 2.51
C LEU A 156 -6.80 4.76 1.33
N ARG A 157 -5.68 4.13 0.96
CA ARG A 157 -5.62 3.18 -0.18
C ARG A 157 -6.48 1.95 0.08
N LEU A 158 -6.40 1.40 1.29
CA LEU A 158 -7.14 0.20 1.67
C LEU A 158 -8.64 0.46 1.75
N GLU A 159 -9.02 1.65 2.20
CA GLU A 159 -10.40 2.09 2.19
C GLU A 159 -10.89 2.54 0.81
N GLY A 160 -10.01 2.70 -0.18
CA GLY A 160 -10.36 3.10 -1.55
C GLY A 160 -10.56 4.61 -1.72
N HIS A 161 -9.90 5.46 -0.94
CA HIS A 161 -9.92 6.93 -1.06
C HIS A 161 -8.87 7.46 -2.06
N GLN A 162 -8.83 6.90 -3.26
CA GLN A 162 -7.77 7.20 -4.23
C GLN A 162 -7.71 8.69 -4.61
N ILE A 163 -8.87 9.35 -4.77
CA ILE A 163 -8.92 10.79 -5.07
C ILE A 163 -8.22 11.62 -3.98
N GLU A 164 -8.44 11.27 -2.70
CA GLU A 164 -7.81 11.95 -1.58
C GLU A 164 -6.30 11.71 -1.57
N ILE A 165 -5.87 10.47 -1.86
CA ILE A 165 -4.44 10.11 -1.92
C ILE A 165 -3.73 10.90 -3.02
N GLU A 166 -4.23 10.88 -4.25
CA GLU A 166 -3.59 11.56 -5.38
C GLU A 166 -3.44 13.05 -5.11
N ARG A 167 -4.49 13.72 -4.61
CA ARG A 167 -4.44 15.15 -4.30
C ARG A 167 -3.48 15.47 -3.15
N ARG A 168 -3.51 14.68 -2.08
CA ARG A 168 -2.61 14.90 -0.93
C ARG A 168 -1.15 14.66 -1.31
N THR A 169 -0.86 13.57 -2.02
CA THR A 169 0.49 13.26 -2.52
C THR A 169 0.99 14.34 -3.48
N ALA A 170 0.15 14.84 -4.38
CA ALA A 170 0.52 15.96 -5.25
C ALA A 170 0.91 17.22 -4.45
N LYS A 171 0.13 17.58 -3.43
CA LYS A 171 0.45 18.70 -2.52
C LYS A 171 1.76 18.46 -1.77
N GLU A 172 1.98 17.25 -1.27
CA GLU A 172 3.18 16.89 -0.53
C GLU A 172 4.43 16.88 -1.43
N ILE A 173 4.31 16.48 -2.71
CA ILE A 173 5.40 16.61 -3.71
C ILE A 173 5.78 18.08 -3.91
N VAL A 174 4.80 18.98 -4.10
CA VAL A 174 5.07 20.42 -4.30
C VAL A 174 5.79 21.01 -3.08
N LYS A 175 5.35 20.67 -1.87
CA LYS A 175 5.98 21.07 -0.61
C LYS A 175 7.41 20.54 -0.50
N ASN A 176 7.64 19.25 -0.74
CA ASN A 176 8.97 18.64 -0.62
C ASN A 176 9.94 19.11 -1.70
N LYS A 177 9.48 19.39 -2.93
CA LYS A 177 10.30 20.05 -3.96
C LYS A 177 10.85 21.39 -3.50
N ARG A 178 10.05 22.17 -2.76
CA ARG A 178 10.46 23.49 -2.24
C ARG A 178 11.43 23.37 -1.05
N ILE A 179 11.17 22.44 -0.13
CA ILE A 179 11.93 22.32 1.12
C ILE A 179 13.21 21.50 0.94
N LEU A 180 13.09 20.32 0.33
CA LEU A 180 14.17 19.34 0.21
C LEU A 180 14.85 19.38 -1.16
N GLY A 181 14.18 19.94 -2.17
CA GLY A 181 14.63 19.95 -3.55
C GLY A 181 14.04 18.80 -4.39
N PRO A 182 14.05 18.92 -5.73
CA PRO A 182 13.48 17.92 -6.63
C PRO A 182 14.26 16.60 -6.67
N MET A 183 15.57 16.63 -6.41
CA MET A 183 16.45 15.45 -6.43
C MET A 183 16.56 14.76 -5.06
N HIS A 184 15.85 15.25 -4.03
CA HIS A 184 15.88 14.60 -2.73
C HIS A 184 15.22 13.22 -2.82
N PRO A 185 15.80 12.14 -2.24
CA PRO A 185 15.28 10.79 -2.36
C PRO A 185 13.79 10.65 -2.01
N TYR A 186 13.34 11.32 -0.94
CA TYR A 186 11.94 11.31 -0.53
C TYR A 186 11.01 12.00 -1.56
N THR A 187 11.44 13.10 -2.17
CA THR A 187 10.66 13.78 -3.21
C THR A 187 10.48 12.88 -4.43
N MET A 188 11.57 12.22 -4.86
CA MET A 188 11.55 11.29 -5.98
C MET A 188 10.68 10.06 -5.69
N GLU A 189 10.72 9.53 -4.46
CA GLU A 189 9.87 8.42 -4.04
C GLU A 189 8.37 8.78 -4.14
N LEU A 190 7.98 9.97 -3.66
CA LEU A 190 6.60 10.45 -3.79
C LEU A 190 6.18 10.63 -5.25
N GLU A 191 7.06 11.17 -6.10
CA GLU A 191 6.80 11.32 -7.54
C GLU A 191 6.66 9.97 -8.27
N LEU A 192 7.45 8.98 -7.88
CA LEU A 192 7.29 7.63 -8.40
C LEU A 192 6.00 6.99 -7.90
N GLY A 193 5.71 7.16 -6.62
CA GLY A 193 4.50 6.66 -5.96
C GLY A 193 3.22 7.21 -6.60
N ILE A 194 3.16 8.52 -6.88
CA ILE A 194 1.99 9.12 -7.51
C ILE A 194 1.77 8.62 -8.94
N LYS A 195 2.83 8.32 -9.71
CA LYS A 195 2.69 7.70 -11.04
C LYS A 195 2.05 6.32 -10.96
N GLY A 196 2.44 5.51 -9.97
CA GLY A 196 1.80 4.22 -9.72
C GLY A 196 0.34 4.35 -9.27
N LEU A 197 0.01 5.37 -8.49
CA LEU A 197 -1.37 5.68 -8.07
C LEU A 197 -2.24 6.16 -9.24
N MET A 198 -1.65 6.85 -10.22
CA MET A 198 -2.36 7.34 -11.40
C MET A 198 -2.72 6.23 -12.40
N VAL A 199 -2.20 5.01 -12.23
CA VAL A 199 -2.59 3.87 -13.07
C VAL A 199 -4.01 3.41 -12.76
N ARG A 200 -4.87 3.47 -13.77
CA ARG A 200 -6.26 3.02 -13.68
C ARG A 200 -6.34 1.52 -13.96
N ARG A 201 -6.15 0.71 -12.92
CA ARG A 201 -6.21 -0.75 -13.02
C ARG A 201 -7.65 -1.23 -13.19
N VAL A 202 -7.84 -2.15 -14.12
CA VAL A 202 -9.09 -2.88 -14.35
C VAL A 202 -8.78 -4.37 -14.33
N ASN A 203 -9.72 -5.18 -13.84
CA ASN A 203 -9.56 -6.62 -13.77
C ASN A 203 -10.41 -7.27 -14.86
N MET A 204 -9.85 -8.21 -15.61
CA MET A 204 -10.60 -8.97 -16.61
C MET A 204 -11.48 -10.02 -15.93
N LEU A 205 -12.71 -10.16 -16.42
CA LEU A 205 -13.72 -11.15 -16.06
C LEU A 205 -13.54 -12.40 -16.93
N GLU A 206 -12.44 -13.14 -16.85
CA GLU A 206 -12.36 -14.44 -17.52
C GLU A 206 -12.87 -15.55 -16.60
N GLU A 207 -13.79 -16.36 -17.12
CA GLU A 207 -14.23 -17.59 -16.46
C GLU A 207 -13.11 -18.65 -16.54
N GLY A 208 -12.51 -18.98 -15.40
CA GLY A 208 -11.79 -20.25 -15.24
C GLY A 208 -10.26 -20.21 -15.22
N ASN A 209 -9.62 -19.04 -15.11
CA ASN A 209 -8.19 -18.96 -14.81
C ASN A 209 -7.94 -18.12 -13.57
N ASP A 210 -7.38 -18.75 -12.52
CA ASP A 210 -7.06 -18.12 -11.23
C ASP A 210 -5.96 -17.04 -11.30
N ASP A 211 -5.45 -16.76 -12.51
CA ASP A 211 -4.49 -15.69 -12.74
C ASP A 211 -5.25 -14.43 -13.18
N ILE A 212 -5.44 -13.51 -12.22
CA ILE A 212 -6.05 -12.21 -12.46
C ILE A 212 -5.17 -11.43 -13.43
N TRP A 213 -5.55 -11.38 -14.71
CA TRP A 213 -4.91 -10.54 -15.71
C TRP A 213 -5.33 -9.08 -15.48
N ALA A 214 -4.50 -8.35 -14.75
CA ALA A 214 -4.67 -6.92 -14.57
C ALA A 214 -4.38 -6.19 -15.89
N HIS A 215 -5.25 -5.25 -16.24
CA HIS A 215 -5.04 -4.34 -17.36
C HIS A 215 -5.00 -2.91 -16.84
N ARG A 216 -4.34 -2.02 -17.58
CA ARG A 216 -4.41 -0.58 -17.38
C ARG A 216 -5.37 0.00 -18.40
N LEU A 217 -6.39 0.71 -17.91
CA LEU A 217 -7.14 1.65 -18.73
C LEU A 217 -6.28 2.88 -18.94
N VAL A 218 -6.03 3.25 -20.20
CA VAL A 218 -5.10 4.32 -20.59
C VAL A 218 -5.84 5.62 -20.86
N ARG A 219 -6.91 5.55 -21.66
CA ARG A 219 -7.71 6.70 -22.07
C ARG A 219 -9.08 6.25 -22.61
N HIS A 220 -9.98 7.22 -22.68
CA HIS A 220 -11.23 7.13 -23.43
C HIS A 220 -11.03 7.66 -24.85
N GLU A 221 -11.73 7.08 -25.83
CA GLU A 221 -11.80 7.55 -27.21
C GLU A 221 -13.26 7.68 -27.67
N GLY A 222 -13.50 8.52 -28.68
CA GLY A 222 -14.80 8.67 -29.33
C GLY A 222 -15.91 9.04 -28.34
N GLU A 223 -15.84 10.24 -27.75
CA GLU A 223 -16.78 10.75 -26.73
C GLU A 223 -16.96 9.84 -25.49
N GLY A 224 -16.06 8.88 -25.27
CA GLY A 224 -16.16 7.91 -24.18
C GLY A 224 -16.85 6.60 -24.56
N ASN A 225 -17.17 6.39 -25.84
CA ASN A 225 -17.78 5.14 -26.31
C ASN A 225 -16.76 4.01 -26.52
N ARG A 226 -15.46 4.32 -26.47
CA ARG A 226 -14.38 3.34 -26.57
C ARG A 226 -13.33 3.57 -25.49
N CYS A 227 -12.69 2.50 -25.10
CA CYS A 227 -11.62 2.48 -24.10
C CYS A 227 -10.35 1.93 -24.73
N VAL A 228 -9.21 2.54 -24.42
CA VAL A 228 -7.90 1.99 -24.76
C VAL A 228 -7.31 1.34 -23.52
N ILE A 229 -6.97 0.07 -23.63
CA ILE A 229 -6.39 -0.73 -22.56
C ILE A 229 -5.05 -1.34 -22.97
N THR A 230 -4.22 -1.62 -21.97
CA THR A 230 -2.91 -2.27 -22.11
C THR A 230 -2.82 -3.39 -21.06
N PRO A 231 -2.36 -4.60 -21.41
CA PRO A 231 -2.09 -5.64 -20.43
C PRO A 231 -1.01 -5.17 -19.45
N MET A 232 -1.13 -5.54 -18.17
CA MET A 232 -0.07 -5.31 -17.20
C MET A 232 0.74 -6.60 -17.02
N THR A 233 2.06 -6.51 -17.20
CA THR A 233 2.97 -7.64 -16.96
C THR A 233 3.13 -7.94 -15.47
N THR A 234 3.18 -6.89 -14.65
CA THR A 234 3.23 -6.99 -13.19
C THR A 234 2.37 -5.91 -12.55
N SER A 235 2.14 -6.02 -11.24
CA SER A 235 1.49 -4.94 -10.48
C SER A 235 2.30 -3.64 -10.46
N HIS A 236 3.57 -3.67 -10.89
CA HIS A 236 4.51 -2.57 -10.98
C HIS A 236 4.70 -2.03 -12.41
N ASP A 237 3.87 -2.47 -13.36
CA ASP A 237 3.88 -2.02 -14.75
C ASP A 237 3.22 -0.63 -14.90
N PHE A 238 3.94 0.41 -14.45
CA PHE A 238 3.52 1.80 -14.52
C PHE A 238 4.68 2.71 -14.97
N PRO A 239 4.42 3.87 -15.61
CA PRO A 239 5.48 4.74 -16.10
C PRO A 239 6.51 5.09 -15.03
N GLY A 240 7.75 4.64 -15.21
CA GLY A 240 8.87 4.83 -14.27
C GLY A 240 9.10 3.67 -13.28
N GLY A 241 8.24 2.66 -13.25
CA GLY A 241 8.49 1.39 -12.56
C GLY A 241 9.60 0.59 -13.25
N LYS A 242 10.32 -0.25 -12.49
CA LYS A 242 11.44 -1.05 -13.01
C LYS A 242 11.03 -2.00 -14.14
N ASP A 243 9.78 -2.47 -14.10
CA ASP A 243 9.23 -3.45 -15.04
C ASP A 243 8.48 -2.79 -16.20
N TYR A 244 8.40 -1.45 -16.24
CA TYR A 244 7.67 -0.74 -17.28
C TYR A 244 8.46 -0.74 -18.59
N GLN A 245 8.08 -1.63 -19.50
CA GLN A 245 8.71 -1.72 -20.82
C GLN A 245 8.06 -0.76 -21.84
N GLY A 246 6.86 -0.22 -21.54
CA GLY A 246 6.17 0.75 -22.40
C GLY A 246 5.74 0.19 -23.76
N ASP A 247 5.91 -1.11 -23.97
CA ASP A 247 5.74 -1.85 -25.22
C ASP A 247 4.47 -2.72 -25.25
N GLY A 248 3.75 -2.80 -24.12
CA GLY A 248 2.48 -3.49 -24.04
C GLY A 248 1.51 -2.94 -25.08
N LYS A 249 1.22 -3.76 -26.10
CA LYS A 249 0.37 -3.37 -27.24
C LYS A 249 -0.97 -2.83 -26.74
N GLU A 250 -1.21 -1.55 -26.97
CA GLU A 250 -2.50 -0.93 -26.72
C GLU A 250 -3.54 -1.55 -27.65
N PHE A 251 -4.74 -1.76 -27.14
CA PHE A 251 -5.89 -2.13 -27.96
C PHE A 251 -7.14 -1.37 -27.52
N THR A 252 -7.97 -1.07 -28.51
CA THR A 252 -9.21 -0.32 -28.33
C THR A 252 -10.38 -1.28 -28.30
N ILE A 253 -11.24 -1.13 -27.31
CA ILE A 253 -12.48 -1.91 -27.16
C ILE A 253 -13.68 -0.96 -27.01
N THR A 254 -14.85 -1.44 -27.37
CA THR A 254 -16.10 -0.69 -27.16
C THR A 254 -16.49 -0.69 -25.68
N MET A 255 -17.32 0.28 -25.25
CA MET A 255 -17.81 0.29 -23.86
C MET A 255 -18.64 -0.93 -23.51
N ASP A 256 -19.43 -1.46 -24.45
CA ASP A 256 -20.22 -2.68 -24.23
C ASP A 256 -19.29 -3.87 -23.96
N GLU A 257 -18.25 -4.08 -24.78
CA GLU A 257 -17.22 -5.10 -24.51
C GLU A 257 -16.48 -4.87 -23.20
N PHE A 258 -16.23 -3.61 -22.83
CA PHE A 258 -15.55 -3.28 -21.59
C PHE A 258 -16.40 -3.68 -20.37
N ILE A 259 -17.70 -3.42 -20.42
CA ILE A 259 -18.65 -3.79 -19.35
C ILE A 259 -18.72 -5.31 -19.19
N ASP A 260 -18.76 -6.04 -20.30
CA ASP A 260 -18.88 -7.49 -20.28
C ASP A 260 -17.60 -8.18 -19.81
N LYS A 261 -16.43 -7.59 -20.09
CA LYS A 261 -15.12 -8.23 -19.88
C LYS A 261 -14.32 -7.68 -18.71
N PHE A 262 -14.70 -6.54 -18.12
CA PHE A 262 -13.86 -5.89 -17.12
C PHE A 262 -14.64 -5.34 -15.92
N ASN A 263 -14.00 -5.45 -14.75
CA ASN A 263 -14.41 -4.80 -13.52
C ASN A 263 -13.46 -3.65 -13.15
N LEU A 264 -14.04 -2.56 -12.65
CA LEU A 264 -13.27 -1.48 -12.04
C LEU A 264 -12.85 -1.88 -10.62
N CYS A 265 -11.59 -1.58 -10.27
CA CYS A 265 -11.08 -1.84 -8.93
C CYS A 265 -11.66 -0.87 -7.90
N LYS A 266 -11.75 -1.31 -6.63
CA LYS A 266 -11.93 -0.41 -5.48
C LYS A 266 -10.89 0.71 -5.51
N GLY A 267 -11.35 1.93 -5.25
CA GLY A 267 -10.57 3.16 -5.34
C GLY A 267 -10.46 3.73 -6.75
N THR A 268 -11.02 3.12 -7.80
CA THR A 268 -10.94 3.75 -9.14
C THR A 268 -11.71 5.08 -9.15
N PRO A 269 -11.08 6.22 -9.50
CA PRO A 269 -11.77 7.50 -9.62
C PRO A 269 -12.69 7.49 -10.83
N VAL A 270 -13.96 7.81 -10.63
CA VAL A 270 -14.99 7.84 -11.67
C VAL A 270 -15.83 9.10 -11.61
N MET A 271 -16.36 9.50 -12.75
CA MET A 271 -17.35 10.56 -12.90
C MET A 271 -18.68 9.95 -13.31
N CYS A 272 -19.78 10.37 -12.68
CA CYS A 272 -21.10 9.93 -13.11
C CYS A 272 -21.52 10.64 -14.40
N ILE A 273 -22.09 9.90 -15.35
CA ILE A 273 -22.55 10.41 -16.65
C ILE A 273 -23.89 9.77 -17.06
N GLY A 274 -24.68 10.49 -17.86
CA GLY A 274 -25.87 9.94 -18.52
C GLY A 274 -27.00 9.49 -17.60
N LEU A 275 -27.01 9.88 -16.32
CA LEU A 275 -28.09 9.55 -15.39
C LEU A 275 -29.36 10.34 -15.75
N LYS A 276 -30.46 9.64 -16.02
CA LYS A 276 -31.74 10.23 -16.48
C LYS A 276 -32.77 10.48 -15.39
N SER A 277 -32.67 9.80 -14.25
CA SER A 277 -33.62 9.99 -13.15
C SER A 277 -33.43 11.38 -12.53
N SER A 278 -34.50 12.01 -12.03
CA SER A 278 -34.42 13.34 -11.42
C SER A 278 -33.38 13.41 -10.28
N LYS A 279 -33.35 12.39 -9.42
CA LYS A 279 -32.36 12.25 -8.33
C LYS A 279 -30.95 11.91 -8.82
N GLY A 280 -30.81 11.27 -9.97
CA GLY A 280 -29.51 10.89 -10.53
C GLY A 280 -28.89 11.98 -11.39
N ALA A 281 -29.69 12.79 -12.07
CA ALA A 281 -29.22 13.83 -12.97
C ALA A 281 -28.31 14.86 -12.28
N GLN A 282 -28.59 15.18 -11.01
CA GLN A 282 -27.74 16.06 -10.18
C GLN A 282 -26.34 15.47 -9.88
N LEU A 283 -26.13 14.17 -10.08
CA LEU A 283 -24.85 13.50 -9.88
C LEU A 283 -24.00 13.52 -11.15
N ASN A 284 -24.57 13.82 -12.32
CA ASN A 284 -23.79 13.89 -13.56
C ASN A 284 -22.69 14.96 -13.43
N GLY A 285 -21.46 14.62 -13.83
CA GLY A 285 -20.27 15.46 -13.66
C GLY A 285 -19.65 15.43 -12.26
N LYS A 286 -20.27 14.77 -11.28
CA LYS A 286 -19.69 14.59 -9.95
C LYS A 286 -18.69 13.43 -9.96
N ILE A 287 -17.55 13.64 -9.31
CA ILE A 287 -16.45 12.68 -9.22
C ILE A 287 -16.49 11.98 -7.86
N GLY A 288 -16.22 10.68 -7.86
CA GLY A 288 -16.12 9.86 -6.65
C GLY A 288 -15.20 8.66 -6.84
N ASP A 289 -14.90 7.99 -5.74
CA ASP A 289 -14.17 6.73 -5.74
C ASP A 289 -15.14 5.55 -5.70
N ILE A 290 -14.86 4.50 -6.47
CA ILE A 290 -15.51 3.20 -6.31
C ILE A 290 -15.13 2.60 -4.97
N ARG A 291 -16.12 2.14 -4.19
CA ARG A 291 -15.91 1.49 -2.89
C ARG A 291 -16.23 0.03 -2.87
N ASP A 292 -17.21 -0.36 -3.64
CA ASP A 292 -17.72 -1.72 -3.67
C ASP A 292 -18.42 -2.00 -5.00
N TYR A 293 -18.59 -3.28 -5.29
CA TYR A 293 -19.32 -3.76 -6.44
C TYR A 293 -20.38 -4.78 -6.00
N ASN A 294 -21.64 -4.48 -6.27
CA ASN A 294 -22.73 -5.39 -5.99
C ASN A 294 -23.02 -6.24 -7.24
N GLU A 295 -22.62 -7.51 -7.21
CA GLU A 295 -22.77 -8.45 -8.32
C GLU A 295 -24.24 -8.71 -8.67
N GLU A 296 -25.15 -8.78 -7.70
CA GLU A 296 -26.58 -9.05 -7.94
C GLU A 296 -27.23 -7.95 -8.80
N THR A 297 -26.89 -6.69 -8.52
CA THR A 297 -27.47 -5.52 -9.21
C THR A 297 -26.60 -4.98 -10.33
N GLN A 298 -25.37 -5.50 -10.47
CA GLN A 298 -24.34 -5.04 -11.41
C GLN A 298 -24.11 -3.53 -11.29
N ARG A 299 -23.92 -3.05 -10.06
CA ARG A 299 -23.74 -1.63 -9.73
C ARG A 299 -22.57 -1.40 -8.79
N TYR A 300 -21.88 -0.30 -9.02
CA TYR A 300 -20.79 0.17 -8.18
C TYR A 300 -21.29 1.12 -7.12
N ALA A 301 -20.83 0.94 -5.88
CA ALA A 301 -21.03 1.89 -4.80
C ALA A 301 -19.98 3.02 -4.92
N ILE A 302 -20.44 4.24 -5.17
CA ILE A 302 -19.60 5.41 -5.39
C ILE A 302 -19.65 6.31 -4.17
N HIS A 303 -18.49 6.65 -3.62
CA HIS A 303 -18.34 7.68 -2.60
C HIS A 303 -17.81 8.95 -3.25
N PHE A 304 -18.64 9.98 -3.30
CA PHE A 304 -18.30 11.24 -3.94
C PHE A 304 -17.25 12.02 -3.15
N GLN A 305 -16.45 12.78 -3.89
CA GLN A 305 -15.50 13.71 -3.30
C GLN A 305 -16.20 14.82 -2.50
N ASP A 306 -17.33 15.30 -3.01
CA ASP A 306 -18.20 16.25 -2.31
C ASP A 306 -18.90 15.55 -1.15
N LYS A 307 -18.47 15.86 0.08
CA LYS A 307 -18.98 15.24 1.31
C LYS A 307 -20.45 15.56 1.57
N ALA A 308 -21.03 16.58 0.92
CA ALA A 308 -22.45 16.87 1.01
C ALA A 308 -23.30 15.87 0.22
N LEU A 309 -22.71 15.18 -0.76
CA LEU A 309 -23.39 14.14 -1.53
C LEU A 309 -23.34 12.81 -0.79
N LYS A 310 -24.51 12.16 -0.71
CA LYS A 310 -24.60 10.79 -0.20
C LYS A 310 -23.98 9.81 -1.21
N PRO A 311 -23.39 8.68 -0.75
CA PRO A 311 -22.99 7.61 -1.63
C PRO A 311 -24.14 7.16 -2.56
N ALA A 312 -23.80 6.74 -3.77
CA ALA A 312 -24.77 6.29 -4.78
C ALA A 312 -24.37 4.96 -5.41
N SER A 313 -25.37 4.18 -5.84
CA SER A 313 -25.18 2.92 -6.54
C SER A 313 -25.44 3.10 -8.04
N VAL A 314 -24.38 3.02 -8.85
CA VAL A 314 -24.38 3.44 -10.26
C VAL A 314 -23.93 2.30 -11.17
N LYS A 315 -24.62 2.11 -12.30
CA LYS A 315 -24.23 1.11 -13.31
C LYS A 315 -22.97 1.57 -14.04
N MET A 316 -22.17 0.62 -14.54
CA MET A 316 -20.96 0.91 -15.32
C MET A 316 -21.23 1.85 -16.52
N ASN A 317 -22.35 1.66 -17.23
CA ASN A 317 -22.80 2.53 -18.33
C ASN A 317 -23.01 4.00 -17.95
N ASN A 318 -23.07 4.32 -16.67
CA ASN A 318 -23.23 5.66 -16.14
C ASN A 318 -21.98 6.16 -15.41
N LEU A 319 -20.84 5.51 -15.63
CA LEU A 319 -19.55 5.85 -15.03
C LEU A 319 -18.50 6.06 -16.12
N GLN A 320 -17.66 7.07 -15.92
CA GLN A 320 -16.48 7.32 -16.73
C GLN A 320 -15.25 7.39 -15.84
N VAL A 321 -14.24 6.55 -16.09
CA VAL A 321 -12.98 6.60 -15.34
C VAL A 321 -12.28 7.94 -15.57
N VAL A 322 -11.82 8.59 -14.50
CA VAL A 322 -11.16 9.90 -14.54
C VAL A 322 -9.64 9.73 -14.63
N PHE A 323 -9.06 10.27 -15.70
CA PHE A 323 -7.61 10.35 -15.92
C PHE A 323 -7.10 11.72 -15.49
N GLY A 324 -6.16 11.75 -14.55
CA GLY A 324 -5.59 13.00 -14.06
C GLY A 324 -6.59 13.80 -13.22
N LEU A 325 -6.51 13.64 -11.90
CA LEU A 325 -7.18 14.55 -10.99
C LEU A 325 -6.40 15.86 -11.00
N THR A 326 -6.72 16.75 -11.94
CA THR A 326 -6.15 18.09 -11.95
C THR A 326 -6.33 18.69 -10.56
N SER A 327 -5.28 19.35 -10.05
CA SER A 327 -5.36 20.14 -8.84
C SER A 327 -6.33 21.27 -9.12
N THR A 328 -7.61 20.99 -8.91
CA THR A 328 -8.62 22.03 -8.74
C THR A 328 -8.16 22.84 -7.54
N GLU A 329 -7.92 24.12 -7.84
CA GLU A 329 -7.15 25.15 -7.13
C GLU A 329 -7.23 25.14 -5.58
#